data_AF-Q8FLF1-F1
#
_entry.id   AF-Q8FLF1-F1
#
_cell.length_a   1.000
_cell.length_b   1.000
_cell.length_c   1.000
_cell.angle_alpha   90.00
_cell.angle_beta   90.00
_cell.angle_gamma   90.00
#
_symmetry.space_group_name_H-M   'P 1'
#
loop_
_entity.id
_entity.type
_entity.pdbx_description
1 polymer ?
#
loop_
_entity_poly.entity_id
_entity_poly.type
_entity_poly.pdbx_seq_one_letter_code
_entity_poly.pdbx_strand_id
1 'polypeptide(L)'
;MVRIGTLLDECGRPIDKVQIIHRGKNNTRIKRSTDYGRSWEATDQQVPTDTVLFDDGQRFAQHSRNPQHATYMGSFGEPGARLRIHRVYKHITKAKVYLGEKTWTPIQDILTSSILFDGGASAGWMIPSWVEKDTTDQGNNAPEVEEETATSVKPQPGGSTDKHLAMQSAAVAESSTPLLPPVASPRGQRFSYIRVSSTDQNLARQRDMIGAVDKEFVDEVSAKSRAGRPGLERCIDYLRDHDELYVASIDRLARSLVDLRSIIDQITAKGASVHFIKENLVFSKDSTDPRATLMLGILGSFAEFERAIIRERQAEGIALAKKAGKYKGRKRVLTPAQVEQAQARVEAGESKTTLAKDLGVSRATLYRALSAPEL
;
A
#
# COMPACT_ATOMS: atom_id res chain seq x y z
N MET A 1 -1.66 -50.04 -10.84
CA MET A 1 -0.60 -49.07 -11.15
C MET A 1 -0.31 -48.26 -9.89
N VAL A 2 0.96 -48.13 -9.49
CA VAL A 2 1.33 -47.32 -8.32
C VAL A 2 1.10 -45.85 -8.68
N ARG A 3 0.21 -45.16 -7.94
CA ARG A 3 -0.03 -43.73 -8.14
C ARG A 3 1.07 -42.95 -7.44
N ILE A 4 1.81 -42.14 -8.17
CA ILE A 4 2.94 -41.36 -7.66
C ILE A 4 2.55 -39.88 -7.68
N GLY A 5 3.10 -39.11 -6.74
CA GLY A 5 2.95 -37.68 -6.69
C GLY A 5 4.17 -36.97 -6.14
N THR A 6 4.08 -35.64 -6.09
CA THR A 6 5.07 -34.75 -5.48
C THR A 6 4.48 -34.17 -4.19
N LEU A 7 5.18 -34.31 -3.07
CA LEU A 7 4.83 -33.66 -1.81
C LEU A 7 5.47 -32.27 -1.75
N LEU A 8 4.68 -31.27 -1.36
CA LEU A 8 5.09 -29.88 -1.26
C LEU A 8 5.23 -29.43 0.20
N ASP A 9 6.15 -28.49 0.45
CA ASP A 9 6.21 -27.75 1.71
C ASP A 9 5.14 -26.65 1.76
N GLU A 10 5.06 -25.96 2.90
CA GLU A 10 4.15 -24.82 3.09
C GLU A 10 4.39 -23.67 2.10
N CYS A 11 5.55 -23.63 1.46
CA CYS A 11 5.95 -22.65 0.44
C CYS A 11 5.76 -23.18 -0.98
N GLY A 12 5.17 -24.37 -1.17
CA GLY A 12 4.96 -24.98 -2.49
C GLY A 12 6.21 -25.58 -3.14
N ARG A 13 7.28 -25.85 -2.36
CA ARG A 13 8.49 -26.52 -2.85
C ARG A 13 8.35 -28.03 -2.81
N PRO A 14 8.78 -28.73 -3.87
CA PRO A 14 8.89 -30.19 -3.84
C PRO A 14 9.87 -30.64 -2.75
N ILE A 15 9.37 -31.36 -1.76
CA ILE A 15 10.18 -31.91 -0.68
C ILE A 15 10.51 -33.38 -0.95
N ASP A 16 9.54 -34.13 -1.46
CA ASP A 16 9.66 -35.58 -1.61
C ASP A 16 8.81 -36.11 -2.75
N LYS A 17 9.23 -37.25 -3.30
CA LYS A 17 8.40 -38.08 -4.17
C LYS A 17 7.56 -38.99 -3.27
N VAL A 18 6.27 -39.12 -3.55
CA VAL A 18 5.35 -39.88 -2.69
C VAL A 18 4.52 -40.89 -3.46
N GLN A 19 4.23 -42.02 -2.84
CA GLN A 19 3.25 -42.99 -3.32
C GLN A 19 1.91 -42.67 -2.70
N ILE A 20 0.89 -42.49 -3.54
CA ILE A 20 -0.47 -42.17 -3.11
C ILE A 20 -1.24 -43.47 -2.90
N ILE A 21 -1.62 -43.74 -1.66
CA ILE A 21 -2.39 -44.93 -1.25
C ILE A 21 -3.88 -44.67 -1.42
N HIS A 22 -4.35 -43.53 -0.92
CA HIS A 22 -5.75 -43.13 -1.03
C HIS A 22 -5.88 -41.61 -1.09
N ARG A 23 -6.62 -41.10 -2.08
CA ARG A 23 -6.92 -39.67 -2.23
C ARG A 23 -8.25 -39.37 -1.55
N GLY A 24 -8.22 -38.63 -0.45
CA GLY A 24 -9.40 -38.07 0.19
C GLY A 24 -9.64 -36.62 -0.22
N LYS A 25 -10.82 -36.11 0.10
CA LYS A 25 -11.24 -34.74 -0.22
C LYS A 25 -10.36 -33.68 0.46
N ASN A 26 -10.06 -33.88 1.75
CA ASN A 26 -9.26 -32.93 2.54
C ASN A 26 -7.88 -33.48 2.90
N ASN A 27 -7.77 -34.80 3.07
CA ASN A 27 -6.53 -35.47 3.44
C ASN A 27 -6.24 -36.64 2.49
N THR A 28 -4.97 -36.79 2.12
CA THR A 28 -4.48 -37.88 1.27
C THR A 28 -3.53 -38.77 2.08
N ARG A 29 -3.70 -40.08 1.98
CA ARG A 29 -2.78 -41.06 2.58
C ARG A 29 -1.67 -41.36 1.59
N ILE A 30 -0.44 -41.13 2.01
CA ILE A 30 0.77 -41.26 1.20
C ILE A 30 1.82 -42.12 1.90
N LYS A 31 2.79 -42.60 1.13
CA LYS A 31 4.08 -43.12 1.64
C LYS A 31 5.20 -42.29 1.03
N ARG A 32 6.16 -41.88 1.85
CA ARG A 32 7.34 -41.16 1.38
C ARG A 32 8.32 -42.09 0.68
N SER A 33 9.12 -41.51 -0.20
CA SER A 33 10.13 -42.29 -0.90
C SER A 33 11.37 -42.48 -0.03
N THR A 34 11.97 -43.66 -0.14
CA THR A 34 13.25 -44.00 0.49
C THR A 34 14.23 -44.47 -0.59
N ASP A 35 15.51 -44.54 -0.22
CA ASP A 35 16.58 -44.96 -1.14
C ASP A 35 16.55 -44.17 -2.47
N TYR A 36 16.56 -42.84 -2.36
CA TYR A 36 16.54 -41.92 -3.52
C TYR A 36 15.38 -42.15 -4.50
N GLY A 37 14.20 -42.55 -4.01
CA GLY A 37 13.03 -42.74 -4.87
C GLY A 37 12.85 -44.15 -5.42
N ARG A 38 13.68 -45.12 -4.99
CA ARG A 38 13.62 -46.52 -5.44
C ARG A 38 12.69 -47.38 -4.59
N SER A 39 12.50 -47.00 -3.32
CA SER A 39 11.67 -47.71 -2.35
C SER A 39 10.66 -46.76 -1.69
N TRP A 40 9.71 -47.32 -0.94
CA TRP A 40 8.68 -46.58 -0.22
C TRP A 40 8.72 -46.93 1.27
N GLU A 41 8.40 -45.97 2.13
CA GLU A 41 8.26 -46.21 3.57
C GLU A 41 7.21 -47.31 3.86
N ALA A 42 7.46 -48.12 4.89
CA ALA A 42 6.55 -49.19 5.29
C ALA A 42 5.23 -48.62 5.86
N THR A 43 5.33 -47.53 6.62
CA THR A 43 4.21 -46.83 7.25
C THR A 43 3.65 -45.77 6.32
N ASP A 44 2.33 -45.61 6.30
CA ASP A 44 1.69 -44.54 5.56
C ASP A 44 1.37 -43.34 6.46
N GLN A 45 1.40 -42.16 5.87
CA GLN A 45 1.19 -40.88 6.52
C GLN A 45 -0.03 -40.19 5.90
N GLN A 46 -0.81 -39.50 6.74
CA GLN A 46 -1.88 -38.63 6.29
C GLN A 46 -1.36 -37.20 6.17
N VAL A 47 -1.52 -36.61 4.98
CA VAL A 47 -1.15 -35.21 4.70
C VAL A 47 -2.33 -34.45 4.10
N PRO A 48 -2.41 -33.11 4.25
CA PRO A 48 -3.40 -32.30 3.58
C PRO A 48 -3.38 -32.50 2.05
N THR A 49 -4.53 -32.70 1.42
CA THR A 49 -4.63 -33.03 -0.01
C THR A 49 -4.07 -31.93 -0.92
N ASP A 50 -4.11 -30.67 -0.49
CA ASP A 50 -3.56 -29.50 -1.18
C ASP A 50 -2.03 -29.48 -1.22
N THR A 51 -1.35 -30.17 -0.31
CA THR A 51 0.12 -30.31 -0.29
C THR A 51 0.64 -31.41 -1.21
N VAL A 52 -0.24 -32.18 -1.87
CA VAL A 52 0.13 -33.30 -2.74
C VAL A 52 -0.26 -33.00 -4.18
N LEU A 53 0.74 -32.99 -5.07
CA LEU A 53 0.50 -32.92 -6.51
C LEU A 53 0.36 -34.31 -7.10
N PHE A 54 -0.65 -34.48 -7.95
CA PHE A 54 -0.97 -35.72 -8.65
C PHE A 54 -0.30 -35.74 -10.04
N ASP A 55 1.02 -35.57 -10.05
CA ASP A 55 1.83 -35.30 -11.23
C ASP A 55 2.84 -36.42 -11.57
N ASP A 56 2.60 -37.65 -11.07
CA ASP A 56 3.50 -38.80 -11.19
C ASP A 56 4.93 -38.54 -10.66
N GLY A 57 5.09 -37.53 -9.80
CA GLY A 57 6.40 -37.16 -9.25
C GLY A 57 7.27 -36.36 -10.22
N GLN A 58 6.71 -35.86 -11.33
CA GLN A 58 7.45 -35.10 -12.34
C GLN A 58 8.07 -33.83 -11.74
N ARG A 59 7.34 -33.10 -10.91
CA ARG A 59 7.82 -31.86 -10.33
C ARG A 59 8.92 -32.09 -9.30
N PHE A 60 8.84 -33.16 -8.50
CA PHE A 60 9.97 -33.56 -7.65
C PHE A 60 11.21 -33.91 -8.49
N ALA A 61 11.06 -34.70 -9.55
CA ALA A 61 12.19 -35.09 -10.40
C ALA A 61 12.86 -33.91 -11.13
N GLN A 62 12.08 -32.89 -11.50
CA GLN A 62 12.61 -31.65 -12.06
C GLN A 62 13.34 -30.82 -10.99
N HIS A 63 12.75 -30.66 -9.80
CA HIS A 63 13.35 -29.94 -8.69
C HIS A 63 14.64 -30.60 -8.19
N SER A 64 14.68 -31.93 -8.07
CA SER A 64 15.85 -32.67 -7.61
C SER A 64 17.06 -32.50 -8.55
N ARG A 65 16.83 -32.19 -9.83
CA ARG A 65 17.89 -31.89 -10.80
C ARG A 65 18.37 -30.42 -10.73
N ASN A 66 17.56 -29.50 -10.21
CA ASN A 66 17.86 -28.06 -10.16
C ASN A 66 17.33 -27.39 -8.88
N PRO A 67 17.83 -27.76 -7.69
CA PRO A 67 17.24 -27.35 -6.42
C PRO A 67 17.37 -25.85 -6.10
N GLN A 68 18.35 -25.17 -6.71
CA GLN A 68 18.61 -23.74 -6.49
C GLN A 68 17.88 -22.81 -7.48
N HIS A 69 17.06 -23.37 -8.37
CA HIS A 69 16.38 -22.57 -9.40
C HIS A 69 14.86 -22.71 -9.32
N ALA A 70 14.14 -21.69 -9.78
CA ALA A 70 12.69 -21.66 -9.86
C ALA A 70 12.24 -20.80 -11.04
N THR A 71 10.96 -20.87 -11.38
CA THR A 71 10.35 -20.00 -12.38
C THR A 71 9.57 -18.90 -11.69
N TYR A 72 9.81 -17.65 -12.08
CA TYR A 72 8.93 -16.53 -11.74
C TYR A 72 7.67 -16.59 -12.61
N MET A 73 6.51 -16.41 -12.00
CA MET A 73 5.21 -16.38 -12.66
C MET A 73 4.75 -14.92 -12.79
N GLY A 74 4.43 -14.51 -14.01
CA GLY A 74 3.82 -13.22 -14.31
C GLY A 74 2.41 -13.10 -13.72
N SER A 75 1.84 -11.89 -13.80
CA SER A 75 0.54 -11.57 -13.20
C SER A 75 -0.62 -12.34 -13.81
N PHE A 76 -0.49 -12.90 -15.02
CA PHE A 76 -1.52 -13.73 -15.67
C PHE A 76 -1.17 -15.23 -15.66
N GLY A 77 -0.16 -15.65 -14.88
CA GLY A 77 0.22 -17.06 -14.73
C GLY A 77 1.15 -17.59 -15.83
N GLU A 78 1.72 -16.72 -16.65
CA GLU A 78 2.75 -17.04 -17.63
C GLU A 78 4.15 -17.16 -16.99
N PRO A 79 5.00 -18.09 -17.44
CA PRO A 79 6.39 -18.19 -16.97
C PRO A 79 7.19 -16.97 -17.47
N GLY A 80 7.63 -16.11 -16.55
CA GLY A 80 8.27 -14.83 -16.87
C GLY A 80 9.79 -14.90 -16.95
N ALA A 81 10.46 -15.55 -15.98
CA ALA A 81 11.92 -15.63 -15.94
C ALA A 81 12.41 -16.74 -15.00
N ARG A 82 13.68 -17.16 -15.15
CA ARG A 82 14.31 -18.05 -14.17
C ARG A 82 14.92 -17.29 -13.02
N LEU A 83 14.70 -17.86 -11.84
CA LEU A 83 15.16 -17.37 -10.57
C LEU A 83 16.27 -18.28 -10.04
N ARG A 84 17.27 -17.69 -9.39
CA ARG A 84 18.20 -18.39 -8.52
C ARG A 84 17.80 -18.13 -7.07
N ILE A 85 17.31 -19.16 -6.41
CA ILE A 85 16.81 -19.11 -5.05
C ILE A 85 17.98 -19.02 -4.08
N HIS A 86 17.95 -18.00 -3.22
CA HIS A 86 18.93 -17.84 -2.14
C HIS A 86 18.34 -18.30 -0.81
N ARG A 87 17.15 -17.77 -0.47
CA ARG A 87 16.43 -18.17 0.74
C ARG A 87 14.95 -17.98 0.54
N VAL A 88 14.16 -18.89 1.07
CA VAL A 88 12.70 -18.83 0.92
C VAL A 88 12.09 -18.75 2.29
N TYR A 89 11.18 -17.81 2.43
CA TYR A 89 10.33 -17.61 3.58
C TYR A 89 8.87 -17.80 3.14
N LYS A 90 7.98 -17.83 4.14
CA LYS A 90 6.56 -18.13 3.94
C LYS A 90 5.86 -17.26 2.88
N HIS A 91 6.17 -15.96 2.86
CA HIS A 91 5.51 -15.00 1.94
C HIS A 91 6.48 -14.31 0.98
N ILE A 92 7.77 -14.33 1.30
CA ILE A 92 8.82 -13.65 0.52
C ILE A 92 9.94 -14.66 0.27
N THR A 93 10.46 -14.67 -0.94
CA THR A 93 11.60 -15.44 -1.37
C THR A 93 12.70 -14.51 -1.84
N LYS A 94 13.86 -14.62 -1.19
CA LYS A 94 15.10 -13.97 -1.62
C LYS A 94 15.68 -14.73 -2.79
N ALA A 95 15.66 -14.13 -3.96
CA ALA A 95 16.17 -14.73 -5.18
C ALA A 95 16.81 -13.69 -6.10
N LYS A 96 17.63 -14.17 -7.04
CA LYS A 96 18.16 -13.38 -8.15
C LYS A 96 17.38 -13.71 -9.41
N VAL A 97 17.10 -12.71 -10.23
CA VAL A 97 16.42 -12.85 -11.53
C VAL A 97 17.48 -12.93 -12.62
N TYR A 98 17.30 -13.83 -13.58
CA TYR A 98 18.20 -13.94 -14.73
C TYR A 98 18.00 -12.77 -15.71
N LEU A 99 19.10 -12.15 -16.15
CA LEU A 99 19.09 -10.99 -17.06
C LEU A 99 19.71 -11.28 -18.44
N GLY A 100 20.09 -12.52 -18.74
CA GLY A 100 20.81 -12.86 -19.98
C GLY A 100 22.33 -12.96 -19.78
N GLU A 101 23.03 -13.55 -20.74
CA GLU A 101 24.51 -13.67 -20.75
C GLU A 101 25.16 -14.18 -19.45
N LYS A 102 24.48 -15.06 -18.70
CA LYS A 102 24.90 -15.53 -17.35
C LYS A 102 24.87 -14.46 -16.25
N THR A 103 24.30 -13.29 -16.53
CA THR A 103 24.12 -12.18 -15.61
C THR A 103 22.85 -12.36 -14.79
N TRP A 104 22.94 -11.98 -13.51
CA TRP A 104 21.87 -12.07 -12.53
C TRP A 104 21.69 -10.74 -11.83
N THR A 105 20.47 -10.40 -11.43
CA THR A 105 20.23 -9.26 -10.55
C THR A 105 20.87 -9.46 -9.17
N PRO A 106 21.01 -8.37 -8.38
CA PRO A 106 21.17 -8.48 -6.92
C PRO A 106 20.04 -9.28 -6.28
N ILE A 107 20.23 -9.73 -5.04
CA ILE A 107 19.19 -10.46 -4.30
C ILE A 107 17.98 -9.53 -4.10
N GLN A 108 16.82 -9.98 -4.53
CA GLN A 108 15.56 -9.26 -4.41
C GLN A 108 14.54 -10.10 -3.63
N ASP A 109 13.59 -9.39 -3.04
CA ASP A 109 12.46 -9.96 -2.32
C ASP A 109 11.30 -10.16 -3.30
N ILE A 110 11.04 -11.40 -3.65
CA ILE A 110 9.97 -11.79 -4.59
C ILE A 110 8.87 -12.48 -3.80
N LEU A 111 7.60 -12.19 -4.10
CA LEU A 111 6.48 -12.88 -3.44
C LEU A 111 6.55 -14.38 -3.70
N THR A 112 6.56 -15.20 -2.65
CA THR A 112 6.66 -16.66 -2.77
C THR A 112 5.49 -17.23 -3.56
N SER A 113 4.31 -16.60 -3.51
CA SER A 113 3.13 -16.97 -4.31
C SER A 113 3.31 -16.77 -5.82
N SER A 114 4.23 -15.91 -6.23
CA SER A 114 4.56 -15.64 -7.63
C SER A 114 5.71 -16.52 -8.13
N ILE A 115 6.15 -17.50 -7.33
CA ILE A 115 7.26 -18.39 -7.68
C ILE A 115 6.73 -19.81 -7.83
N LEU A 116 7.01 -20.37 -8.99
CA LEU A 116 6.84 -21.79 -9.25
C LEU A 116 8.15 -22.51 -8.95
N PHE A 117 8.19 -23.28 -7.87
CA PHE A 117 9.34 -24.10 -7.51
C PHE A 117 9.41 -25.39 -8.35
N ASP A 118 9.80 -25.23 -9.60
CA ASP A 118 9.91 -26.27 -10.63
C ASP A 118 11.36 -26.52 -11.09
N GLY A 119 12.34 -25.91 -10.42
CA GLY A 119 13.75 -25.96 -10.86
C GLY A 119 14.08 -24.99 -12.00
N GLY A 120 13.18 -24.06 -12.35
CA GLY A 120 13.33 -23.15 -13.50
C GLY A 120 12.97 -23.80 -14.84
N ALA A 121 12.17 -24.86 -14.84
CA ALA A 121 11.84 -25.65 -16.04
C ALA A 121 10.88 -24.91 -16.98
N SER A 122 9.87 -24.23 -16.43
CA SER A 122 8.83 -23.54 -17.20
C SER A 122 9.32 -22.28 -17.90
N ALA A 123 10.27 -21.54 -17.32
CA ALA A 123 10.86 -20.35 -17.96
C ALA A 123 12.23 -20.59 -18.62
N GLY A 124 12.95 -21.67 -18.32
CA GLY A 124 14.28 -21.90 -18.91
C GLY A 124 15.27 -20.77 -18.57
N TRP A 125 16.12 -20.34 -19.50
CA TRP A 125 17.03 -19.19 -19.30
C TRP A 125 16.52 -17.94 -20.04
N MET A 126 15.27 -17.57 -19.80
CA MET A 126 14.65 -16.40 -20.43
C MET A 126 14.84 -15.13 -19.62
N ILE A 127 15.01 -14.02 -20.34
CA ILE A 127 15.03 -12.66 -19.79
C ILE A 127 13.58 -12.22 -19.60
N PRO A 128 13.23 -11.59 -18.47
CA PRO A 128 11.88 -11.12 -18.26
C PRO A 128 11.49 -9.98 -19.19
N SER A 129 10.27 -10.03 -19.73
CA SER A 129 9.74 -9.08 -20.72
C SER A 129 9.61 -7.62 -20.24
N TRP A 130 9.59 -7.39 -18.93
CA TRP A 130 9.59 -6.03 -18.36
C TRP A 130 10.99 -5.41 -18.31
N VAL A 131 12.06 -6.18 -18.53
CA VAL A 131 13.43 -5.67 -18.60
C VAL A 131 13.76 -5.15 -20.00
N GLU A 132 13.19 -5.74 -21.06
CA GLU A 132 13.40 -5.30 -22.45
C GLU A 132 12.77 -3.93 -22.78
N LYS A 133 11.92 -3.36 -21.92
CA LYS A 133 11.24 -2.08 -22.17
C LYS A 133 12.06 -0.83 -21.88
N ASP A 134 13.26 -0.96 -21.31
CA ASP A 134 14.14 0.18 -20.99
C ASP A 134 15.22 0.46 -22.05
N THR A 135 15.25 -0.29 -23.15
CA THR A 135 16.20 -0.06 -24.25
C THR A 135 15.48 0.38 -25.52
N THR A 136 15.00 1.62 -25.55
CA THR A 136 14.82 2.35 -26.81
C THR A 136 15.06 3.84 -26.58
N ASP A 137 16.14 4.33 -27.20
CA ASP A 137 16.52 5.73 -27.45
C ASP A 137 16.62 6.71 -26.27
N GLN A 138 17.85 6.94 -25.77
CA GLN A 138 18.58 8.18 -26.08
C GLN A 138 20.09 7.89 -26.21
N GLY A 139 20.67 8.37 -27.31
CA GLY A 139 22.04 8.09 -27.71
C GLY A 139 23.13 8.89 -27.01
N ASN A 140 24.36 8.44 -27.31
CA ASN A 140 25.64 9.13 -27.29
C ASN A 140 26.16 9.66 -25.94
N ASN A 141 26.98 8.85 -25.29
CA ASN A 141 28.43 9.12 -25.26
C ASN A 141 29.21 7.90 -24.73
N ALA A 142 29.97 7.26 -25.62
CA ALA A 142 31.18 6.50 -25.26
C ALA A 142 32.32 7.50 -24.97
N PRO A 143 33.32 7.14 -24.17
CA PRO A 143 34.51 6.48 -24.73
C PRO A 143 34.88 5.21 -23.94
N GLU A 144 35.11 4.10 -24.64
CA GLU A 144 36.44 3.56 -24.99
C GLU A 144 37.17 2.91 -23.80
N VAL A 145 37.23 1.58 -23.93
CA VAL A 145 38.06 0.64 -23.17
C VAL A 145 39.39 0.55 -23.92
N GLU A 146 40.51 0.76 -23.23
CA GLU A 146 41.78 0.18 -23.63
C GLU A 146 42.14 -0.92 -22.61
N GLU A 147 42.09 -2.16 -23.10
CA GLU A 147 42.81 -3.30 -22.53
C GLU A 147 44.32 -3.11 -22.80
N GLU A 148 45.16 -3.30 -21.79
CA GLU A 148 46.47 -3.90 -22.02
C GLU A 148 46.75 -4.98 -20.97
N THR A 149 47.38 -6.03 -21.49
CA THR A 149 47.50 -7.36 -20.96
C THR A 149 48.74 -7.55 -20.07
N ALA A 150 48.58 -8.45 -19.10
CA ALA A 150 49.55 -9.37 -18.52
C ALA A 150 51.07 -9.04 -18.56
N THR A 151 51.75 -9.16 -17.42
CA THR A 151 52.78 -10.20 -17.21
C THR A 151 53.02 -10.47 -15.72
N SER A 152 53.13 -11.76 -15.44
CA SER A 152 53.43 -12.44 -14.18
C SER A 152 54.85 -12.14 -13.65
N VAL A 153 55.06 -12.20 -12.32
CA VAL A 153 56.10 -12.99 -11.63
C VAL A 153 56.07 -12.68 -10.11
N LYS A 154 55.96 -13.74 -9.31
CA LYS A 154 56.21 -13.87 -7.85
C LYS A 154 57.52 -14.69 -7.68
N PRO A 155 58.09 -14.90 -6.47
CA PRO A 155 58.38 -13.97 -5.36
C PRO A 155 59.75 -14.23 -4.63
N GLN A 156 60.07 -13.37 -3.63
CA GLN A 156 60.86 -13.63 -2.39
C GLN A 156 62.42 -13.69 -2.43
N PRO A 157 63.14 -13.62 -1.29
CA PRO A 157 62.99 -12.74 -0.10
C PRO A 157 64.35 -12.28 0.53
N GLY A 158 64.28 -11.58 1.67
CA GLY A 158 65.39 -11.36 2.62
C GLY A 158 65.95 -9.94 2.53
N GLY A 159 66.19 -9.19 3.60
CA GLY A 159 66.22 -9.45 5.03
C GLY A 159 67.08 -8.30 5.59
N SER A 160 66.63 -7.61 6.62
CA SER A 160 67.52 -6.73 7.38
C SER A 160 66.99 -6.52 8.78
N THR A 161 67.88 -6.85 9.71
CA THR A 161 67.73 -6.92 11.16
C THR A 161 67.95 -5.56 11.80
N ASP A 162 67.21 -5.33 12.88
CA ASP A 162 67.42 -4.47 14.05
C ASP A 162 68.68 -3.56 14.11
N LYS A 163 68.50 -2.32 14.59
CA LYS A 163 68.78 -1.93 16.00
C LYS A 163 68.75 -0.40 16.23
N HIS A 164 68.48 -0.06 17.51
CA HIS A 164 68.60 1.23 18.23
C HIS A 164 67.44 2.23 18.06
N LEU A 165 66.64 2.66 19.05
CA LEU A 165 66.70 2.94 20.51
C LEU A 165 66.57 4.46 20.75
N ALA A 166 65.64 4.81 21.67
CA ALA A 166 65.47 6.05 22.42
C ALA A 166 64.66 7.22 21.80
N MET A 167 63.37 7.24 22.17
CA MET A 167 62.74 8.21 23.07
C MET A 167 63.15 9.70 22.95
N GLN A 168 62.22 10.55 22.51
CA GLN A 168 61.96 11.85 23.15
C GLN A 168 60.61 12.44 22.70
N SER A 169 59.92 12.98 23.71
CA SER A 169 58.64 13.68 23.69
C SER A 169 58.75 15.12 23.18
N ALA A 170 57.72 15.62 22.49
CA ALA A 170 57.17 16.96 22.73
C ALA A 170 55.85 17.15 21.96
N ALA A 171 54.84 17.61 22.68
CA ALA A 171 53.53 17.99 22.17
C ALA A 171 53.59 19.29 21.35
N VAL A 172 52.75 19.40 20.32
CA VAL A 172 52.24 20.69 19.81
C VAL A 172 50.74 20.54 19.58
N ALA A 173 50.02 21.50 20.16
CA ALA A 173 48.58 21.58 20.24
C ALA A 173 47.94 22.22 18.98
N GLU A 174 46.67 21.88 18.81
CA GLU A 174 45.57 22.70 18.28
C GLU A 174 45.52 23.12 16.80
N SER A 175 44.56 22.52 16.09
CA SER A 175 43.64 23.28 15.23
C SER A 175 42.24 22.65 15.28
N SER A 176 41.52 22.87 16.37
CA SER A 176 40.10 22.58 16.48
C SER A 176 39.30 23.69 15.81
N THR A 177 39.00 23.55 14.52
CA THR A 177 37.94 24.33 13.89
C THR A 177 36.61 23.89 14.52
N PRO A 178 35.84 24.79 15.16
CA PRO A 178 34.54 24.40 15.69
C PRO A 178 33.62 24.09 14.52
N LEU A 179 33.25 22.81 14.39
CA LEU A 179 32.15 22.38 13.54
C LEU A 179 30.90 23.11 14.02
N LEU A 180 30.37 23.99 13.18
CA LEU A 180 29.00 24.49 13.34
C LEU A 180 28.09 23.27 13.61
N PRO A 181 27.16 23.33 14.56
CA PRO A 181 26.19 22.25 14.72
C PRO A 181 25.52 22.03 13.37
N PRO A 182 25.32 20.78 12.92
CA PRO A 182 24.61 20.54 11.68
C PRO A 182 23.26 21.24 11.81
N VAL A 183 23.01 22.20 10.92
CA VAL A 183 21.71 22.85 10.79
C VAL A 183 20.71 21.71 10.69
N ALA A 184 19.89 21.52 11.73
CA ALA A 184 18.91 20.47 11.75
C ALA A 184 17.95 20.76 10.61
N SER A 185 18.09 20.02 9.50
CA SER A 185 17.00 19.85 8.55
C SER A 185 15.76 19.51 9.37
N PRO A 186 14.59 20.13 9.11
CA PRO A 186 13.40 19.85 9.91
C PRO A 186 13.01 18.40 9.68
N ARG A 187 13.53 17.49 10.51
CA ARG A 187 13.07 16.11 10.55
C ARG A 187 11.69 16.19 11.18
N GLY A 188 10.67 15.91 10.40
CA GLY A 188 9.33 15.73 10.95
C GLY A 188 9.34 14.62 12.01
N GLN A 189 8.40 14.73 12.94
CA GLN A 189 8.25 13.75 14.01
C GLN A 189 7.47 12.54 13.50
N ARG A 190 7.74 11.39 14.10
CA ARG A 190 7.09 10.12 13.80
C ARG A 190 5.98 9.90 14.82
N PHE A 191 4.75 9.82 14.34
CA PHE A 191 3.57 9.58 15.16
C PHE A 191 2.99 8.21 14.86
N SER A 192 2.33 7.60 15.84
CA SER A 192 1.49 6.42 15.58
C SER A 192 0.02 6.71 15.86
N TYR A 193 -0.85 6.12 15.07
CA TYR A 193 -2.27 6.04 15.39
C TYR A 193 -2.71 4.58 15.52
N ILE A 194 -3.31 4.25 16.66
CA ILE A 194 -3.75 2.90 17.01
C ILE A 194 -5.25 2.91 17.33
N ARG A 195 -5.97 1.94 16.76
CA ARG A 195 -7.38 1.72 17.06
C ARG A 195 -7.60 0.31 17.59
N VAL A 196 -8.23 0.19 18.76
CA VAL A 196 -8.49 -1.12 19.39
C VAL A 196 -9.93 -1.28 19.89
N SER A 197 -10.48 -2.48 19.72
CA SER A 197 -11.70 -2.93 20.36
C SER A 197 -11.35 -3.71 21.62
N SER A 198 -11.25 -3.01 22.76
CA SER A 198 -11.26 -3.54 24.13
C SER A 198 -10.37 -4.77 24.47
N THR A 199 -9.27 -5.02 23.76
CA THR A 199 -8.37 -6.16 24.03
C THR A 199 -6.90 -5.74 23.96
N ASP A 200 -6.20 -5.85 25.09
CA ASP A 200 -4.79 -5.43 25.25
C ASP A 200 -3.82 -6.17 24.32
N GLN A 201 -4.12 -7.41 23.95
CA GLN A 201 -3.30 -8.21 23.03
C GLN A 201 -3.16 -7.58 21.63
N ASN A 202 -4.15 -6.81 21.18
CA ASN A 202 -4.15 -6.17 19.86
C ASN A 202 -3.33 -4.86 19.85
N LEU A 203 -3.17 -4.23 21.01
CA LEU A 203 -2.42 -2.98 21.18
C LEU A 203 -0.91 -3.24 21.09
N ALA A 204 -0.41 -4.23 21.84
CA ALA A 204 1.00 -4.61 21.82
C ALA A 204 1.47 -5.02 20.41
N ARG A 205 0.68 -5.83 19.71
CA ARG A 205 0.97 -6.24 18.33
C ARG A 205 1.08 -5.07 17.36
N GLN A 206 0.21 -4.06 17.50
CA GLN A 206 0.27 -2.87 16.64
C GLN A 206 1.49 -2.00 16.95
N ARG A 207 1.86 -1.85 18.22
CA ARG A 207 3.09 -1.16 18.64
C ARG A 207 4.34 -1.84 18.09
N ASP A 208 4.42 -3.16 18.19
CA ASP A 208 5.56 -3.93 17.66
C ASP A 208 5.68 -3.80 16.13
N MET A 209 4.54 -3.74 15.42
CA MET A 209 4.53 -3.53 13.97
C MET A 209 4.99 -2.13 13.57
N ILE A 210 4.59 -1.09 14.32
CA ILE A 210 4.90 0.31 13.99
C ILE A 210 6.33 0.67 14.40
N GLY A 211 6.81 0.12 15.52
CA GLY A 211 8.12 0.41 16.07
C GLY A 211 8.18 1.73 16.83
N ALA A 212 9.38 2.29 16.97
CA ALA A 212 9.62 3.50 17.75
C ALA A 212 9.00 4.74 17.09
N VAL A 213 8.23 5.50 17.86
CA VAL A 213 7.59 6.76 17.48
C VAL A 213 7.75 7.79 18.60
N ASP A 214 7.69 9.08 18.25
CA ASP A 214 7.80 10.19 19.20
C ASP A 214 6.53 10.32 20.06
N LYS A 215 5.36 10.04 19.46
CA LYS A 215 4.08 10.10 20.17
C LYS A 215 3.02 9.21 19.54
N GLU A 216 2.21 8.60 20.40
CA GLU A 216 1.14 7.70 20.03
C GLU A 216 -0.24 8.34 20.31
N PHE A 217 -1.18 8.14 19.38
CA PHE A 217 -2.57 8.49 19.51
C PHE A 217 -3.42 7.22 19.46
N VAL A 218 -4.28 7.02 20.46
CA VAL A 218 -5.09 5.79 20.60
C VAL A 218 -6.58 6.13 20.61
N ASP A 219 -7.35 5.34 19.86
CA ASP A 219 -8.81 5.30 19.94
C ASP A 219 -9.31 3.93 20.42
N GLU A 220 -10.06 3.94 21.51
CA GLU A 220 -10.73 2.77 22.07
C GLU A 220 -12.18 2.68 21.58
N VAL A 221 -12.47 1.60 20.85
CA VAL A 221 -13.83 1.29 20.38
C VAL A 221 -14.61 0.65 21.54
N SER A 222 -15.20 1.48 22.39
CA SER A 222 -16.18 1.02 23.38
C SER A 222 -17.59 0.95 22.77
N ALA A 223 -18.48 0.13 23.35
CA ALA A 223 -19.88 0.00 22.91
C ALA A 223 -20.64 1.34 22.89
N LYS A 224 -20.21 2.33 23.70
CA LYS A 224 -20.77 3.70 23.74
C LYS A 224 -20.08 4.68 22.76
N SER A 225 -18.87 4.38 22.30
CA SER A 225 -18.01 5.25 21.46
C SER A 225 -18.10 4.93 19.96
N ARG A 226 -19.20 4.31 19.50
CA ARG A 226 -19.32 3.87 18.10
C ARG A 226 -19.26 5.04 17.09
N ALA A 227 -19.53 6.27 17.55
CA ALA A 227 -19.70 7.43 16.69
C ALA A 227 -18.44 8.29 16.45
N GLY A 228 -17.44 8.33 17.35
CA GLY A 228 -16.30 9.28 17.25
C GLY A 228 -14.92 8.61 17.14
N ARG A 229 -13.94 9.33 16.57
CA ARG A 229 -12.50 9.00 16.61
C ARG A 229 -11.71 10.20 17.18
N PRO A 230 -11.92 10.54 18.46
CA PRO A 230 -11.31 11.72 19.06
C PRO A 230 -9.77 11.61 19.13
N GLY A 231 -9.21 10.40 19.20
CA GLY A 231 -7.78 10.15 19.10
C GLY A 231 -7.22 10.50 17.72
N LEU A 232 -7.91 10.08 16.64
CA LEU A 232 -7.55 10.45 15.29
C LEU A 232 -7.67 11.95 15.03
N GLU A 233 -8.74 12.58 15.50
CA GLU A 233 -8.94 14.04 15.35
C GLU A 233 -7.80 14.81 16.02
N ARG A 234 -7.46 14.47 17.27
CA ARG A 234 -6.29 15.05 17.95
C ARG A 234 -4.98 14.78 17.23
N CYS A 235 -4.83 13.60 16.63
CA CYS A 235 -3.65 13.26 15.84
C CYS A 235 -3.54 14.19 14.62
N ILE A 236 -4.61 14.31 13.84
CA ILE A 236 -4.64 15.17 12.65
C ILE A 236 -4.34 16.61 13.05
N ASP A 237 -4.96 17.12 14.11
CA ASP A 237 -4.73 18.48 14.61
C ASP A 237 -3.28 18.73 15.05
N TYR A 238 -2.63 17.72 15.62
CA TYR A 238 -1.25 17.81 16.10
C TYR A 238 -0.20 17.78 14.98
N LEU A 239 -0.48 17.08 13.88
CA LEU A 239 0.44 16.93 12.75
C LEU A 239 0.79 18.27 12.10
N ARG A 240 2.06 18.41 11.73
CA ARG A 240 2.68 19.56 11.05
C ARG A 240 3.35 19.12 9.76
N ASP A 241 3.87 20.09 9.03
CA ASP A 241 4.64 19.85 7.82
C ASP A 241 5.82 18.91 8.08
N HIS A 242 6.07 18.01 7.12
CA HIS A 242 7.07 16.94 7.16
C HIS A 242 6.87 15.82 8.20
N ASP A 243 5.83 15.87 9.04
CA ASP A 243 5.55 14.79 10.00
C ASP A 243 5.13 13.48 9.33
N GLU A 244 5.36 12.36 10.01
CA GLU A 244 5.06 11.01 9.51
C GLU A 244 4.08 10.29 10.44
N LEU A 245 2.88 10.00 9.95
CA LEU A 245 1.89 9.21 10.66
C LEU A 245 2.00 7.74 10.28
N TYR A 246 2.32 6.88 11.24
CA TYR A 246 2.37 5.43 11.08
C TYR A 246 1.10 4.77 11.58
N VAL A 247 0.54 3.90 10.75
CA VAL A 247 -0.66 3.13 11.07
C VAL A 247 -0.42 1.67 10.69
N ALA A 248 -0.86 0.75 11.55
CA ALA A 248 -0.64 -0.68 11.34
C ALA A 248 -1.27 -1.20 10.02
N SER A 249 -2.48 -0.76 9.69
CA SER A 249 -3.18 -1.11 8.45
C SER A 249 -4.29 -0.13 8.09
N ILE A 250 -4.76 -0.17 6.84
CA ILE A 250 -5.83 0.71 6.34
C ILE A 250 -7.12 0.59 7.16
N ASP A 251 -7.52 -0.62 7.53
CA ASP A 251 -8.73 -0.89 8.32
C ASP A 251 -8.66 -0.32 9.75
N ARG A 252 -7.45 0.04 10.22
CA ARG A 252 -7.26 0.70 11.51
C ARG A 252 -7.42 2.21 11.42
N LEU A 253 -7.13 2.81 10.25
CA LEU A 253 -7.33 4.24 10.02
C LEU A 253 -8.78 4.57 9.66
N ALA A 254 -9.35 3.86 8.69
CA ALA A 254 -10.60 4.25 8.03
C ALA A 254 -11.70 3.18 8.12
N ARG A 255 -12.96 3.64 8.05
CA ARG A 255 -14.17 2.77 8.03
C ARG A 255 -14.70 2.51 6.63
N SER A 256 -14.33 3.35 5.67
CA SER A 256 -14.69 3.23 4.26
C SER A 256 -13.59 3.85 3.39
N LEU A 257 -13.64 3.61 2.08
CA LEU A 257 -12.71 4.22 1.12
C LEU A 257 -12.84 5.76 1.08
N VAL A 258 -14.07 6.25 1.23
CA VAL A 258 -14.39 7.69 1.26
C VAL A 258 -13.79 8.35 2.49
N ASP A 259 -13.94 7.70 3.63
CA ASP A 259 -13.35 8.11 4.90
C ASP A 259 -11.81 8.10 4.83
N LEU A 260 -11.22 7.04 4.25
CA LEU A 260 -9.78 6.95 4.02
C LEU A 260 -9.27 8.12 3.18
N ARG A 261 -9.95 8.40 2.06
CA ARG A 261 -9.59 9.49 1.16
C ARG A 261 -9.60 10.83 1.89
N SER A 262 -10.65 11.11 2.64
CA SER A 262 -10.77 12.36 3.40
C SER A 262 -9.65 12.52 4.43
N ILE A 263 -9.28 11.46 5.14
CA ILE A 263 -8.19 11.50 6.14
C ILE A 263 -6.85 11.74 5.47
N ILE A 264 -6.55 11.04 4.37
CA ILE A 264 -5.29 11.23 3.62
C ILE A 264 -5.20 12.66 3.07
N ASP A 265 -6.28 13.17 2.48
CA ASP A 265 -6.30 14.55 1.94
C ASP A 265 -6.07 15.57 3.08
N GLN A 266 -6.66 15.38 4.26
CA GLN A 266 -6.44 16.27 5.41
C GLN A 266 -4.99 16.27 5.90
N ILE A 267 -4.35 15.11 5.97
CA ILE A 267 -2.98 14.97 6.46
C ILE A 267 -1.99 15.50 5.42
N THR A 268 -2.14 15.12 4.16
CA THR A 268 -1.26 15.56 3.07
C THR A 268 -1.40 17.05 2.75
N ALA A 269 -2.58 17.64 2.98
CA ALA A 269 -2.77 19.09 2.88
C ALA A 269 -1.93 19.87 3.91
N LYS A 270 -1.58 19.26 5.05
CA LYS A 270 -0.68 19.82 6.06
C LYS A 270 0.81 19.61 5.74
N GLY A 271 1.14 18.88 4.67
CA GLY A 271 2.51 18.51 4.31
C GLY A 271 3.05 17.27 5.04
N ALA A 272 2.21 16.61 5.85
CA ALA A 272 2.54 15.36 6.51
C ALA A 272 2.32 14.14 5.60
N SER A 273 2.90 13.01 5.98
CA SER A 273 2.78 11.73 5.27
C SER A 273 2.08 10.65 6.10
N VAL A 274 1.42 9.71 5.45
CA VAL A 274 0.75 8.56 6.09
C VAL A 274 1.38 7.26 5.60
N HIS A 275 1.83 6.44 6.54
CA HIS A 275 2.53 5.17 6.32
C HIS A 275 1.68 4.02 6.83
N PHE A 276 1.34 3.09 5.94
CA PHE A 276 0.63 1.85 6.26
C PHE A 276 1.61 0.68 6.28
N ILE A 277 1.86 0.12 7.47
CA ILE A 277 2.87 -0.92 7.66
C ILE A 277 2.49 -2.22 6.92
N LYS A 278 1.25 -2.68 7.09
CA LYS A 278 0.80 -3.97 6.54
C LYS A 278 0.70 -3.94 5.02
N GLU A 279 0.17 -2.86 4.46
CA GLU A 279 0.03 -2.70 3.01
C GLU A 279 1.32 -2.20 2.33
N ASN A 280 2.31 -1.76 3.12
CA ASN A 280 3.56 -1.15 2.65
C ASN A 280 3.28 -0.01 1.65
N LEU A 281 2.39 0.91 2.04
CA LEU A 281 1.95 2.06 1.27
C LEU A 281 2.26 3.36 2.00
N VAL A 282 2.75 4.34 1.26
CA VAL A 282 3.04 5.68 1.78
C VAL A 282 2.29 6.72 0.95
N PHE A 283 1.50 7.55 1.62
CA PHE A 283 0.77 8.66 1.03
C PHE A 283 1.39 9.97 1.50
N SER A 284 1.95 10.72 0.56
CA SER A 284 2.50 12.07 0.77
C SER A 284 2.24 12.89 -0.50
N LYS A 285 2.37 14.21 -0.40
CA LYS A 285 2.20 15.12 -1.54
C LYS A 285 3.21 14.85 -2.66
N ASP A 286 4.41 14.44 -2.28
CA ASP A 286 5.53 14.15 -3.19
C ASP A 286 5.72 12.64 -3.43
N SER A 287 4.72 11.82 -3.13
CA SER A 287 4.82 10.37 -3.27
C SER A 287 5.03 9.99 -4.74
N THR A 288 6.14 9.30 -5.01
CA THR A 288 6.47 8.74 -6.33
C THR A 288 6.09 7.27 -6.46
N ASP A 289 5.50 6.65 -5.43
CA ASP A 289 5.08 5.23 -5.47
C ASP A 289 3.88 5.06 -6.42
N PRO A 290 4.04 4.30 -7.53
CA PRO A 290 2.94 4.04 -8.45
C PRO A 290 1.75 3.35 -7.79
N ARG A 291 1.98 2.56 -6.73
CA ARG A 291 0.92 1.85 -5.99
C ARG A 291 0.09 2.82 -5.16
N ALA A 292 0.74 3.79 -4.51
CA ALA A 292 0.04 4.84 -3.78
C ALA A 292 -0.78 5.72 -4.74
N THR A 293 -0.19 6.06 -5.90
CA THR A 293 -0.89 6.80 -6.97
C THR A 293 -2.12 6.06 -7.48
N LEU A 294 -1.98 4.76 -7.79
CA LEU A 294 -3.10 3.92 -8.21
C LEU A 294 -4.20 3.87 -7.13
N MET A 295 -3.81 3.65 -5.87
CA MET A 295 -4.76 3.58 -4.76
C MET A 295 -5.50 4.93 -4.60
N LEU A 296 -4.80 6.06 -4.63
CA LEU A 296 -5.43 7.40 -4.61
C LEU A 296 -6.40 7.59 -5.78
N GLY A 297 -6.06 7.08 -6.96
CA GLY A 297 -6.93 7.08 -8.14
C GLY A 297 -8.22 6.28 -7.88
N ILE A 298 -8.11 5.05 -7.39
CA ILE A 298 -9.26 4.19 -7.04
C ILE A 298 -10.14 4.87 -5.98
N LEU A 299 -9.52 5.44 -4.94
CA LEU A 299 -10.23 6.18 -3.89
C LEU A 299 -10.99 7.39 -4.46
N GLY A 300 -10.37 8.13 -5.38
CA GLY A 300 -10.99 9.25 -6.08
C GLY A 300 -12.18 8.82 -6.95
N SER A 301 -12.02 7.77 -7.75
CA SER A 301 -13.09 7.21 -8.58
C SER A 301 -14.27 6.73 -7.76
N PHE A 302 -14.03 6.09 -6.61
CA PHE A 302 -15.10 5.63 -5.73
C PHE A 302 -15.87 6.79 -5.08
N ALA A 303 -15.17 7.87 -4.69
CA ALA A 303 -15.80 9.08 -4.17
C ALA A 303 -16.71 9.75 -5.22
N GLU A 304 -16.27 9.82 -6.49
CA GLU A 304 -17.11 10.32 -7.58
C GLU A 304 -18.32 9.41 -7.86
N PHE A 305 -18.13 8.09 -7.82
CA PHE A 305 -19.20 7.12 -7.95
C PHE A 305 -20.28 7.30 -6.87
N GLU A 306 -19.89 7.41 -5.59
CA GLU A 306 -20.83 7.63 -4.49
C GLU A 306 -21.60 8.96 -4.66
N ARG A 307 -20.90 10.05 -5.03
CA ARG A 307 -21.54 11.34 -5.32
C ARG A 307 -22.57 11.24 -6.44
N ALA A 308 -22.29 10.44 -7.47
CA ALA A 308 -23.23 10.21 -8.57
C ALA A 308 -24.49 9.48 -8.08
N ILE A 309 -24.35 8.42 -7.29
CA ILE A 309 -25.48 7.66 -6.73
C ILE A 309 -26.33 8.53 -5.79
N ILE A 310 -25.72 9.38 -4.97
CA ILE A 310 -26.46 10.31 -4.09
C ILE A 310 -27.28 11.29 -4.93
N ARG A 311 -26.69 11.86 -5.98
CA ARG A 311 -27.39 12.77 -6.90
C ARG A 311 -28.54 12.09 -7.64
N GLU A 312 -28.36 10.85 -8.08
CA GLU A 312 -29.40 10.05 -8.72
C GLU A 312 -30.60 9.84 -7.79
N ARG A 313 -30.37 9.34 -6.57
CA ARG A 313 -31.42 9.16 -5.56
C ARG A 313 -32.12 10.47 -5.19
N GLN A 314 -31.36 11.57 -5.12
CA GLN A 314 -31.93 12.89 -4.88
C GLN A 314 -32.84 13.30 -6.04
N ALA A 315 -32.42 13.08 -7.29
CA ALA A 315 -33.23 13.38 -8.47
C ALA A 315 -34.51 12.54 -8.51
N GLU A 316 -34.45 11.24 -8.18
CA GLU A 316 -35.62 10.37 -8.04
C GLU A 316 -36.58 10.88 -6.95
N GLY A 317 -36.05 11.21 -5.77
CA GLY A 317 -36.83 11.77 -4.67
C GLY A 317 -37.48 13.10 -5.04
N ILE A 318 -36.76 13.98 -5.76
CA ILE A 318 -37.30 15.23 -6.30
C ILE A 318 -38.42 14.94 -7.30
N ALA A 319 -38.23 13.97 -8.21
CA ALA A 319 -39.23 13.62 -9.21
C ALA A 319 -40.53 13.09 -8.56
N LEU A 320 -40.40 12.21 -7.55
CA LEU A 320 -41.54 11.72 -6.77
C LEU A 320 -42.25 12.85 -6.02
N ALA A 321 -41.49 13.73 -5.35
CA ALA A 321 -42.06 14.86 -4.63
C ALA A 321 -42.70 15.91 -5.56
N LYS A 322 -42.18 16.09 -6.79
CA LYS A 322 -42.82 16.91 -7.84
C LYS A 322 -44.13 16.28 -8.31
N LYS A 323 -44.16 14.97 -8.60
CA LYS A 323 -45.39 14.23 -8.96
C LYS A 323 -46.44 14.30 -7.85
N ALA A 324 -46.01 14.23 -6.58
CA ALA A 324 -46.88 14.38 -5.41
C ALA A 324 -47.27 15.83 -5.08
N GLY A 325 -46.86 16.83 -5.88
CA GLY A 325 -47.21 18.23 -5.66
C GLY A 325 -46.62 18.88 -4.41
N LYS A 326 -45.57 18.29 -3.79
CA LYS A 326 -44.97 18.82 -2.55
C LYS A 326 -44.21 20.13 -2.76
N TYR A 327 -43.68 20.36 -3.97
CA TYR A 327 -42.98 21.60 -4.30
C TYR A 327 -43.97 22.73 -4.59
N LYS A 328 -44.23 23.58 -3.59
CA LYS A 328 -45.08 24.79 -3.71
C LYS A 328 -44.29 26.07 -4.02
N GLY A 329 -43.04 25.92 -4.46
CA GLY A 329 -42.12 27.03 -4.68
C GLY A 329 -41.69 27.72 -3.37
N ARG A 330 -41.01 28.87 -3.51
CA ARG A 330 -40.62 29.71 -2.37
C ARG A 330 -41.88 30.30 -1.75
N LYS A 331 -42.07 30.13 -0.42
CA LYS A 331 -43.15 30.79 0.32
C LYS A 331 -43.11 32.30 0.05
N ARG A 332 -44.27 32.89 -0.24
CA ARG A 332 -44.38 34.35 -0.38
C ARG A 332 -43.97 35.01 0.95
N VAL A 333 -43.22 36.11 0.85
CA VAL A 333 -42.69 36.83 2.03
C VAL A 333 -43.77 37.70 2.66
N LEU A 334 -44.67 38.25 1.85
CA LEU A 334 -45.85 38.99 2.31
C LEU A 334 -47.07 38.07 2.33
N THR A 335 -47.84 38.16 3.41
CA THR A 335 -49.16 37.51 3.53
C THR A 335 -50.23 38.27 2.74
N PRO A 336 -51.36 37.63 2.38
CA PRO A 336 -52.45 38.32 1.67
C PRO A 336 -52.94 39.59 2.38
N ALA A 337 -53.10 39.54 3.70
CA ALA A 337 -53.51 40.70 4.51
C ALA A 337 -52.48 41.84 4.47
N GLN A 338 -51.18 41.51 4.43
CA GLN A 338 -50.13 42.54 4.29
C GLN A 338 -50.10 43.14 2.88
N VAL A 339 -50.50 42.39 1.85
CA VAL A 339 -50.63 42.93 0.49
C VAL A 339 -51.82 43.88 0.41
N GLU A 340 -52.99 43.52 0.94
CA GLU A 340 -54.15 44.42 1.04
C GLU A 340 -53.83 45.70 1.82
N GLN A 341 -53.19 45.55 2.99
CA GLN A 341 -52.78 46.70 3.80
C GLN A 341 -51.78 47.58 3.05
N ALA A 342 -50.83 46.99 2.33
CA ALA A 342 -49.90 47.73 1.50
C ALA A 342 -50.61 48.47 0.36
N GLN A 343 -51.63 47.87 -0.24
CA GLN A 343 -52.40 48.44 -1.35
C GLN A 343 -53.20 49.66 -0.89
N ALA A 344 -53.91 49.55 0.23
CA ALA A 344 -54.65 50.66 0.84
C ALA A 344 -53.72 51.83 1.24
N ARG A 345 -52.53 51.55 1.76
CA ARG A 345 -51.53 52.57 2.12
C ARG A 345 -50.92 53.28 0.90
N VAL A 346 -50.70 52.53 -0.18
CA VAL A 346 -50.25 53.10 -1.46
C VAL A 346 -51.33 54.01 -2.06
N GLU A 347 -52.61 53.62 -1.99
CA GLU A 347 -53.74 54.46 -2.44
C GLU A 347 -53.92 55.71 -1.58
N ALA A 348 -53.62 55.63 -0.28
CA ALA A 348 -53.56 56.78 0.63
C ALA A 348 -52.35 57.72 0.37
N GLY A 349 -51.51 57.43 -0.63
CA GLY A 349 -50.40 58.28 -1.05
C GLY A 349 -49.06 58.02 -0.36
N GLU A 350 -48.94 56.94 0.42
CA GLU A 350 -47.69 56.62 1.12
C GLU A 350 -46.58 56.19 0.15
N SER A 351 -45.34 56.62 0.43
CA SER A 351 -44.18 56.25 -0.39
C SER A 351 -43.89 54.75 -0.29
N LYS A 352 -43.88 54.08 -1.44
CA LYS A 352 -43.51 52.66 -1.59
C LYS A 352 -42.13 52.32 -1.02
N THR A 353 -41.25 53.31 -0.85
CA THR A 353 -39.92 53.11 -0.25
C THR A 353 -40.01 53.00 1.27
N THR A 354 -40.83 53.83 1.91
CA THR A 354 -41.06 53.80 3.36
C THR A 354 -41.85 52.55 3.74
N LEU A 355 -42.92 52.27 2.98
CA LEU A 355 -43.77 51.09 3.17
C LEU A 355 -42.99 49.76 3.04
N ALA A 356 -42.03 49.67 2.12
CA ALA A 356 -41.18 48.49 1.98
C ALA A 356 -40.27 48.27 3.22
N LYS A 357 -39.74 49.36 3.80
CA LYS A 357 -38.94 49.30 5.03
C LYS A 357 -39.81 48.87 6.22
N ASP A 358 -41.00 49.43 6.36
CA ASP A 358 -41.93 49.11 7.44
C ASP A 358 -42.39 47.65 7.41
N LEU A 359 -42.61 47.10 6.22
CA LEU A 359 -42.96 45.69 6.02
C LEU A 359 -41.74 44.76 6.03
N GLY A 360 -40.52 45.29 6.20
CA GLY A 360 -39.29 44.50 6.26
C GLY A 360 -38.94 43.79 4.95
N VAL A 361 -39.41 44.28 3.81
CA VAL A 361 -39.20 43.65 2.49
C VAL A 361 -38.46 44.57 1.53
N SER A 362 -37.79 43.97 0.53
CA SER A 362 -37.18 44.78 -0.54
C SER A 362 -38.26 45.50 -1.35
N ARG A 363 -37.93 46.68 -1.89
CA ARG A 363 -38.81 47.39 -2.83
C ARG A 363 -39.27 46.48 -3.97
N ALA A 364 -38.37 45.69 -4.55
CA ALA A 364 -38.71 44.76 -5.64
C ALA A 364 -39.76 43.72 -5.22
N THR A 365 -39.69 43.22 -3.97
CA THR A 365 -40.69 42.29 -3.42
C THR A 365 -42.05 42.95 -3.25
N LEU A 366 -42.08 44.20 -2.77
CA LEU A 366 -43.31 44.98 -2.63
C LEU A 366 -43.96 45.26 -3.99
N TYR A 367 -43.20 45.73 -4.97
CA TYR A 367 -43.71 45.97 -6.33
C TYR A 367 -44.27 44.69 -6.97
N ARG A 368 -43.56 43.56 -6.84
CA ARG A 368 -44.02 42.27 -7.39
C ARG A 368 -45.28 41.74 -6.70
N ALA A 369 -45.46 42.05 -5.42
CA ALA A 369 -46.67 41.68 -4.67
C ALA A 369 -47.87 42.53 -5.08
N LEU A 370 -47.67 43.83 -5.35
CA LEU A 370 -48.72 44.75 -5.80
C LEU A 370 -49.08 44.59 -7.28
N SER A 371 -48.20 44.01 -8.10
CA SER A 371 -48.39 43.86 -9.56
C SER A 371 -49.00 42.52 -9.99
N ALA A 372 -49.19 41.57 -9.09
CA ALA A 372 -49.75 40.24 -9.39
C ALA A 372 -51.14 40.12 -8.76
N PRO A 373 -52.24 40.45 -9.48
CA PRO A 373 -53.57 40.60 -8.88
C PRO A 373 -54.34 39.28 -8.63
N GLU A 374 -53.75 38.11 -8.86
CA GLU A 374 -54.46 36.84 -8.70
C GLU A 374 -54.05 36.10 -7.41
N LEU A 375 -55.05 35.96 -6.55
CA LEU A 375 -55.10 35.27 -5.26
C LEU A 375 -55.38 33.78 -5.43
#